data_AF-A0A0A6ZNJ0-F1
#
_entry.id   AF-A0A0A6ZNJ0-F1
#
_cell.length_a   1.000
_cell.length_b   1.000
_cell.length_c   1.000
_cell.angle_alpha   90.00
_cell.angle_beta   90.00
_cell.angle_gamma   90.00
#
_symmetry.space_group_name_H-M   'P 1'
#
loop_
_entity.id
_entity.type
_entity.pdbx_description
1 polymer ?
#
loop_
_entity_poly.entity_id
_entity_poly.type
_entity_poly.pdbx_seq_one_letter_code
_entity_poly.pdbx_strand_id
1 'polypeptide(L)'
;MLASDIPLVVIETSRTRVDELRERGVHAVLGNAANEEIMQLAHLECAKWLILTIPNGYEAGEIVASARAKNPDIEIIARAHYDDEVAYITERGANQVVMGEREIARTMLELLETPPAGEVVTG
;
A
#
# COMPACT_ATOMS: atom_id res chain seq x y z
N MET A 1 -13.20 -3.41 -1.24
CA MET A 1 -14.22 -2.58 -0.58
C MET A 1 -13.47 -1.44 0.10
N LEU A 2 -13.53 -0.22 -0.43
CA LEU A 2 -13.23 0.94 0.40
C LEU A 2 -14.35 0.99 1.42
N ALA A 3 -14.05 0.90 2.72
CA ALA A 3 -15.06 1.05 3.75
C ALA A 3 -15.73 2.42 3.51
N SER A 4 -17.03 2.42 3.23
CA SER A 4 -17.76 3.50 2.54
C SER A 4 -17.79 4.86 3.25
N ASP A 5 -17.16 4.98 4.43
CA ASP A 5 -17.17 6.17 5.27
C ASP A 5 -15.78 6.67 5.69
N ILE A 6 -14.68 6.12 5.15
CA ILE A 6 -13.32 6.59 5.44
C ILE A 6 -12.87 7.58 4.35
N PRO A 7 -12.57 8.85 4.69
CA PRO A 7 -12.01 9.79 3.73
C PRO A 7 -10.70 9.25 3.13
N LEU A 8 -10.61 9.31 1.80
CA LEU A 8 -9.49 8.76 1.04
C LEU A 8 -8.95 9.81 0.05
N VAL A 9 -7.63 9.95 0.02
CA VAL A 9 -6.90 10.66 -1.03
C VAL A 9 -5.94 9.68 -1.71
N VAL A 10 -5.92 9.66 -3.04
CA VAL A 10 -5.01 8.83 -3.84
C VAL A 10 -3.96 9.72 -4.50
N ILE A 11 -2.68 9.42 -4.31
CA ILE A 11 -1.59 10.02 -5.08
C ILE A 11 -1.26 9.09 -6.24
N GLU A 12 -1.23 9.62 -7.46
CA GLU A 12 -0.98 8.83 -8.67
C GLU A 12 -0.22 9.67 -9.70
N THR A 13 0.70 9.02 -10.43
CA THR A 13 1.56 9.68 -11.43
C THR A 13 0.91 9.71 -12.82
N SER A 14 0.00 8.78 -13.11
CA SER A 14 -0.74 8.74 -14.38
C SER A 14 -1.92 9.70 -14.38
N ARG A 15 -1.90 10.67 -15.30
CA ARG A 15 -3.00 11.61 -15.50
C ARG A 15 -4.32 10.92 -15.78
N THR A 16 -4.32 9.93 -16.66
CA THR A 16 -5.52 9.17 -17.04
C THR A 16 -6.15 8.50 -15.83
N ARG A 17 -5.35 7.84 -14.97
CA ARG A 17 -5.85 7.19 -13.75
C ARG A 17 -6.40 8.18 -12.73
N VAL A 18 -5.76 9.35 -12.60
CA VAL A 18 -6.25 10.43 -11.73
C VAL A 18 -7.61 10.93 -12.20
N ASP A 19 -7.79 11.14 -13.51
CA ASP A 19 -9.05 11.60 -14.07
C ASP A 19 -10.16 10.53 -13.86
N GLU A 20 -9.88 9.24 -14.11
CA GLU A 20 -10.80 8.12 -13.83
C GLU A 20 -11.21 8.04 -12.34
N LEU A 21 -10.28 8.26 -11.41
CA LEU A 21 -10.55 8.27 -9.97
C LEU A 21 -11.49 9.41 -9.59
N ARG A 22 -11.26 10.60 -10.14
CA ARG A 22 -12.08 11.79 -9.89
C ARG A 22 -13.48 11.64 -10.45
N GLU A 23 -13.64 11.05 -11.63
CA GLU A 23 -14.95 10.72 -12.21
C GLU A 23 -15.76 9.77 -11.30
N ARG A 24 -15.07 8.92 -10.55
CA ARG A 24 -15.66 8.01 -9.55
C ARG A 24 -15.87 8.65 -8.18
N GLY A 25 -15.61 9.96 -8.04
CA GLY A 25 -15.76 10.70 -6.80
C GLY A 25 -14.61 10.50 -5.79
N VAL A 26 -13.48 9.92 -6.19
CA VAL A 26 -12.30 9.76 -5.33
C VAL A 26 -11.43 11.00 -5.42
N HIS A 27 -11.03 11.55 -4.27
CA HIS A 27 -10.04 12.63 -4.24
C HIS A 27 -8.68 12.08 -4.68
N ALA A 28 -8.14 12.64 -5.76
CA ALA A 28 -6.86 12.20 -6.32
C ALA A 28 -5.93 13.40 -6.60
N VAL A 29 -4.64 13.23 -6.29
CA VAL A 29 -3.54 14.17 -6.53
C VAL A 29 -2.64 13.60 -7.60
N LEU A 30 -2.38 14.38 -8.65
CA LEU A 30 -1.44 14.01 -9.71
C LEU A 30 -0.01 14.33 -9.26
N GLY A 31 0.83 13.32 -9.10
CA GLY A 31 2.23 13.50 -8.73
C GLY A 31 2.90 12.24 -8.20
N ASN A 32 4.17 12.36 -7.84
CA ASN A 32 4.92 11.31 -7.15
C ASN A 32 4.89 11.58 -5.63
N ALA A 33 4.55 10.58 -4.82
CA ALA A 33 4.55 10.65 -3.36
C ALA A 33 5.95 10.87 -2.75
N ALA A 34 7.03 10.63 -3.49
CA ALA A 34 8.39 11.02 -3.10
C ALA A 34 8.58 12.55 -3.08
N ASN A 35 7.70 13.32 -3.73
CA ASN A 35 7.72 14.77 -3.66
C ASN A 35 6.93 15.25 -2.43
N GLU A 36 7.62 15.98 -1.58
CA GLU A 36 7.07 16.58 -0.37
C GLU A 36 5.84 17.48 -0.58
N GLU A 37 5.81 18.24 -1.67
CA GLU A 37 4.69 19.12 -2.02
C GLU A 37 3.44 18.30 -2.37
N ILE A 38 3.62 17.15 -3.03
CA ILE A 38 2.52 16.24 -3.37
C ILE A 38 1.94 15.60 -2.12
N MET A 39 2.78 15.22 -1.17
CA MET A 39 2.34 14.69 0.13
C MET A 39 1.59 15.75 0.95
N GLN A 40 2.01 17.02 0.86
CA GLN A 40 1.30 18.13 1.50
C GLN A 40 -0.07 18.37 0.85
N LEU A 41 -0.17 18.33 -0.48
CA LEU A 41 -1.45 18.42 -1.18
C LEU A 41 -2.41 17.28 -0.83
N ALA A 42 -1.88 16.14 -0.36
CA ALA A 42 -2.66 15.01 0.12
C ALA A 42 -3.01 15.09 1.62
N HIS A 43 -2.65 16.16 2.31
CA HIS A 43 -2.90 16.41 3.74
C HIS A 43 -2.36 15.31 4.67
N LEU A 44 -1.15 14.81 4.40
CA LEU A 44 -0.50 13.74 5.17
C LEU A 44 -0.44 14.02 6.68
N GLU A 45 -0.29 15.28 7.07
CA GLU A 45 -0.20 15.74 8.45
C GLU A 45 -1.41 15.38 9.33
N CYS A 46 -2.58 15.16 8.72
CA CYS A 46 -3.79 14.75 9.43
C CYS A 46 -4.26 13.33 9.06
N ALA A 47 -3.51 12.65 8.18
CA ALA A 47 -3.83 11.29 7.78
C ALA A 47 -3.61 10.32 8.94
N LYS A 48 -4.56 9.40 9.12
CA LYS A 48 -4.43 8.28 10.09
C LYS A 48 -3.63 7.12 9.51
N TRP A 49 -3.75 6.91 8.21
CA TRP A 49 -3.11 5.81 7.48
C TRP A 49 -2.42 6.32 6.22
N LEU A 50 -1.25 5.77 5.94
CA LEU A 50 -0.58 5.83 4.65
C LEU A 50 -0.42 4.41 4.12
N ILE A 51 -0.98 4.16 2.94
CA ILE A 51 -0.85 2.88 2.23
C ILE A 51 0.06 3.11 1.01
N LEU A 52 1.21 2.44 0.97
CA LEU A 52 2.17 2.54 -0.13
C LEU A 52 2.24 1.23 -0.91
N THR A 53 1.85 1.28 -2.19
CA THR A 53 1.86 0.12 -3.09
C THR A 53 2.60 0.41 -4.40
N ILE A 54 3.70 1.17 -4.32
CA ILE A 54 4.51 1.46 -5.50
C ILE A 54 5.45 0.27 -5.81
N PRO A 55 5.88 0.11 -7.08
CA PRO A 55 6.68 -1.07 -7.47
C PRO A 55 8.08 -1.14 -6.86
N ASN A 56 8.68 0.02 -6.55
CA ASN A 56 10.06 0.12 -6.06
C ASN A 56 10.06 0.20 -4.53
N GLY A 57 10.52 -0.86 -3.85
CA GLY A 57 10.55 -0.90 -2.38
C GLY A 57 11.53 0.09 -1.76
N TYR A 58 12.63 0.41 -2.43
CA TYR A 58 13.59 1.40 -1.96
C TYR A 58 13.03 2.83 -2.04
N GLU A 59 12.33 3.16 -3.14
CA GLU A 59 11.58 4.42 -3.22
C GLU A 59 10.48 4.48 -2.17
N ALA A 60 9.79 3.36 -1.91
CA ALA A 60 8.76 3.28 -0.88
C ALA A 60 9.35 3.58 0.50
N GLY A 61 10.52 3.03 0.82
CA GLY A 61 11.22 3.32 2.06
C GLY A 61 11.50 4.82 2.24
N GLU A 62 12.03 5.50 1.23
CA GLU A 62 12.30 6.95 1.33
C GLU A 62 11.02 7.76 1.55
N ILE A 63 9.90 7.37 0.93
CA ILE A 63 8.57 7.97 1.18
C ILE A 63 8.14 7.72 2.62
N VAL A 64 8.33 6.49 3.15
CA VAL A 64 8.04 6.14 4.54
C VAL A 64 8.81 7.02 5.51
N ALA A 65 10.11 7.21 5.29
CA ALA A 65 10.95 8.04 6.14
C ALA A 65 10.47 9.50 6.17
N SER A 66 10.18 10.07 4.99
CA SER A 66 9.64 11.43 4.88
C SER A 66 8.26 11.55 5.55
N ALA A 67 7.38 10.57 5.34
CA ALA A 67 6.05 10.56 5.93
C ALA A 67 6.08 10.48 7.46
N ARG A 68 6.90 9.58 8.02
CA ARG A 68 7.09 9.44 9.46
C ARG A 68 7.67 10.71 10.09
N ALA A 69 8.59 11.39 9.40
CA ALA A 69 9.16 12.65 9.90
C ALA A 69 8.11 13.78 9.97
N LYS A 70 7.16 13.80 9.03
CA LYS A 70 6.09 14.82 8.99
C LYS A 70 4.94 14.51 9.93
N ASN A 71 4.58 13.23 10.06
CA ASN A 71 3.51 12.76 10.93
C ASN A 71 4.03 11.56 11.75
N PRO A 72 4.60 11.80 12.94
CA PRO A 72 5.15 10.73 13.77
C PRO A 72 4.15 9.66 14.20
N ASP A 73 2.84 9.96 14.19
CA ASP A 73 1.77 9.08 14.67
C ASP A 73 1.04 8.33 13.54
N ILE A 74 1.39 8.58 12.26
CA ILE A 74 0.70 7.95 11.13
C ILE A 74 0.92 6.43 11.09
N GLU A 75 -0.12 5.66 10.80
CA GLU A 75 0.03 4.23 10.56
C GLU A 75 0.44 3.99 9.10
N ILE A 76 1.61 3.40 8.89
CA ILE A 76 2.19 3.18 7.56
C ILE A 76 2.17 1.70 7.23
N ILE A 77 1.47 1.35 6.15
CA ILE A 77 1.46 0.00 5.58
C ILE A 77 2.04 0.07 4.18
N ALA A 78 3.16 -0.62 3.95
CA ALA A 78 3.85 -0.62 2.68
C ALA A 78 3.90 -2.01 2.05
N ARG A 79 4.02 -2.06 0.73
CA ARG A 79 4.29 -3.29 -0.02
C ARG A 79 5.78 -3.40 -0.33
N ALA A 80 6.28 -4.63 -0.31
CA ALA A 80 7.62 -5.02 -0.76
C ALA A 80 7.56 -6.26 -1.67
N HIS A 81 8.67 -6.52 -2.38
CA HIS A 81 8.87 -7.67 -3.25
C HIS A 81 9.98 -8.62 -2.80
N TYR A 82 10.89 -8.13 -1.95
CA TYR A 82 12.07 -8.87 -1.53
C TYR A 82 12.31 -8.67 -0.03
N ASP A 83 13.01 -9.62 0.61
CA ASP A 83 13.28 -9.57 2.05
C ASP A 83 14.15 -8.36 2.46
N ASP A 84 15.07 -7.93 1.60
CA ASP A 84 15.90 -6.74 1.81
C ASP A 84 15.07 -5.45 1.75
N GLU A 85 14.11 -5.35 0.82
CA GLU A 85 13.14 -4.25 0.79
C GLU A 85 12.26 -4.23 2.05
N VAL A 86 11.81 -5.39 2.54
CA VAL A 86 11.05 -5.48 3.79
C VAL A 86 11.83 -4.88 4.94
N ALA A 87 13.10 -5.28 5.11
CA ALA A 87 13.97 -4.74 6.14
C ALA A 87 14.16 -3.23 5.97
N TYR A 88 14.50 -2.79 4.76
CA TYR A 88 14.78 -1.40 4.43
C TYR A 88 13.60 -0.45 4.71
N ILE A 89 12.38 -0.87 4.37
CA ILE A 89 11.16 -0.09 4.59
C ILE A 89 10.80 -0.09 6.09
N THR A 90 10.95 -1.21 6.78
CA THR A 90 10.69 -1.33 8.22
C THR A 90 11.61 -0.42 9.03
N GLU A 91 12.91 -0.43 8.74
CA GLU A 91 13.92 0.41 9.40
C GLU A 91 13.63 1.91 9.28
N ARG A 92 12.91 2.32 8.22
CA ARG A 92 12.52 3.72 7.97
C ARG A 92 11.24 4.14 8.69
N GLY A 93 10.61 3.22 9.41
CA GLY A 93 9.47 3.52 10.28
C GLY A 93 8.12 3.13 9.72
N ALA A 94 8.06 2.18 8.77
CA ALA A 94 6.80 1.54 8.43
C ALA A 94 6.31 0.69 9.61
N ASN A 95 5.02 0.73 9.91
CA ASN A 95 4.43 -0.10 10.96
C ASN A 95 4.28 -1.55 10.49
N GLN A 96 3.89 -1.71 9.22
CA GLN A 96 3.70 -3.00 8.58
C GLN A 96 4.27 -2.98 7.16
N VAL A 97 4.91 -4.08 6.78
CA VAL A 97 5.36 -4.30 5.41
C VAL A 97 4.83 -5.64 4.92
N VAL A 98 4.08 -5.61 3.84
CA VAL A 98 3.51 -6.80 3.19
C VAL A 98 4.36 -7.18 2.00
N MET A 99 5.00 -8.36 2.08
CA MET A 99 5.75 -8.93 0.95
C MET A 99 4.83 -9.78 0.09
N GLY A 100 4.61 -9.36 -1.17
CA GLY A 100 3.62 -9.98 -2.04
C GLY A 100 3.87 -11.48 -2.27
N GLU A 101 5.12 -11.85 -2.50
CA GLU A 101 5.58 -13.20 -2.79
C GLU A 101 5.37 -14.12 -1.58
N ARG A 102 5.58 -13.60 -0.37
CA ARG A 102 5.34 -14.34 0.87
C ARG A 102 3.84 -14.60 1.08
N GLU A 103 2.99 -13.61 0.82
CA GLU A 103 1.54 -13.78 0.93
C GLU A 103 0.98 -14.73 -0.15
N ILE A 104 1.54 -14.71 -1.36
CA ILE A 104 1.23 -15.70 -2.40
C ILE A 104 1.63 -17.10 -1.95
N ALA A 105 2.85 -17.30 -1.45
CA ALA A 105 3.31 -18.59 -0.95
C ALA A 105 2.46 -19.11 0.22
N ARG A 106 2.08 -18.24 1.16
CA ARG A 106 1.15 -18.56 2.24
C ARG A 106 -0.18 -19.08 1.70
N THR A 107 -0.77 -18.35 0.74
CA THR A 107 -2.05 -18.75 0.11
C THR A 107 -1.92 -20.11 -0.58
N MET A 108 -0.81 -20.39 -1.27
CA MET A 108 -0.59 -21.69 -1.91
C MET A 108 -0.52 -22.84 -0.89
N LEU A 109 0.08 -22.61 0.28
CA LEU A 109 0.14 -23.62 1.35
C LEU A 109 -1.25 -23.86 1.97
N GLU A 110 -2.02 -22.80 2.23
CA GLU A 110 -3.40 -22.91 2.73
C GLU A 110 -4.30 -23.71 1.78
N LEU A 111 -4.09 -23.57 0.47
CA LEU A 111 -4.81 -24.35 -0.54
C LEU A 111 -4.45 -25.84 -0.54
N LEU A 112 -3.30 -26.26 0.00
CA LEU A 112 -3.00 -27.69 0.17
C LEU A 112 -3.86 -28.33 1.26
N GLU A 113 -4.33 -27.54 2.23
CA GLU A 113 -5.18 -28.00 3.33
C GLU A 113 -6.66 -28.08 2.92
N THR A 114 -7.01 -27.45 1.80
CA THR A 114 -8.36 -27.51 1.21
C THR A 114 -8.34 -28.47 0.03
N PRO A 115 -9.04 -29.63 0.08
CA PRO A 115 -9.07 -30.54 -1.06
C PRO A 115 -9.58 -29.80 -2.31
N PRO A 116 -8.97 -30.01 -3.48
CA PRO A 116 -9.40 -29.35 -4.70
C PRO A 116 -10.89 -29.61 -4.94
N ALA A 117 -11.63 -28.56 -5.29
CA ALA A 117 -13.06 -28.64 -5.56
C ALA A 117 -13.32 -29.65 -6.69
N GLY A 118 -13.65 -30.89 -6.32
CA GLY A 118 -13.76 -32.02 -7.24
C GLY A 118 -13.69 -33.39 -6.56
N GLU A 119 -13.03 -33.53 -5.41
CA GLU A 119 -13.01 -34.79 -4.64
C GLU A 119 -14.00 -34.77 -3.47
N VAL A 120 -15.30 -34.69 -3.79
CA VAL A 120 -16.30 -35.29 -2.90
C VAL A 120 -16.24 -36.79 -3.17
N VAL A 121 -15.41 -37.51 -2.41
CA VAL A 121 -15.36 -38.97 -2.47
C VAL A 121 -16.73 -39.51 -2.05
N THR A 122 -17.53 -39.89 -3.04
CA THR A 122 -18.68 -40.76 -2.84
C THR A 122 -18.15 -42.19 -2.86
N GLY A 123 -17.95 -42.76 -1.67
CA GLY A 123 -17.51 -44.14 -1.46
C GLY A 123 -17.82 -44.57 -0.05
#